data_AF-A0A1Z4N9I1-F1
#
_entry.id   AF-A0A1Z4N9I1-F1
#
_cell.length_a   1.000
_cell.length_b   1.000
_cell.length_c   1.000
_cell.angle_alpha   90.00
_cell.angle_beta   90.00
_cell.angle_gamma   90.00
#
_symmetry.space_group_name_H-M   'P 1'
#
loop_
_entity.id
_entity.type
_entity.pdbx_description
1 polymer ?
#
loop_
_entity_poly.entity_id
_entity_poly.type
_entity_poly.pdbx_seq_one_letter_code
_entity_poly.pdbx_strand_id
1 'polypeptide(L)'
;MLYLAEVQKQKGGLLSGSSKTELKLLACQRTDQIWGTVSEEVIAAEEASKLNDGALVLVEVNPNRQVQRIQEAGRPLVNILQNFSRQLEKFKLKEDEIDQWKQSLTFQAQELNRRELDMEVRMEQLQQMEDEFQRLEAQKQEFEASRQEIEKLQQQIERDRTELAGAWEHLRGEQRRLEEFQADATQSKVLDEEQSRVLSELLDRLSSRVAPTETVREHLNFAFELVEKQQATLNEHWQNLEQQKTVATQQQQEVDSLAQTLSDRQNGLQEAQNSLQQQTAELKVNSAILTSKQEYAQILKAQLQSQENLYQQIQSLAANSSDMILCEVDVKALENMPIDELQRLVQDLQEKYDIDSSFVHDQEQELEYKEKAIEDLQNKIHQASDQDVINLEMELADEKDLYQMLNESLVGQRRNLLQRQNLLKQHKTILLQKQGQTVVNEPEAAKIDLGPILLQTENLRQIQSQDLQKLEHEIEQMHSGIELAQGMIDNHNHDLEQQQQELKAMEENLLKLRTATSECWGRVNLYQEALQPIQDSLDDLRQKLQAMVEALGQIQETGDYQLQAIAQMRHTLLDLLSQPELLAS
;
A
#
# COMPACT_ATOMS: atom_id res chain seq x y z
N MET A 1 18.34 -45.09 -42.44
CA MET A 1 17.26 -44.22 -41.92
C MET A 1 16.08 -45.10 -41.55
N LEU A 2 15.39 -44.80 -40.45
CA LEU A 2 14.25 -45.59 -39.99
C LEU A 2 12.97 -45.07 -40.64
N TYR A 3 12.18 -45.98 -41.21
CA TYR A 3 10.91 -45.69 -41.86
C TYR A 3 9.79 -46.47 -41.21
N LEU A 4 8.61 -45.87 -41.13
CA LEU A 4 7.35 -46.58 -40.95
C LEU A 4 6.83 -46.97 -42.33
N ALA A 5 6.50 -48.24 -42.52
CA ALA A 5 6.03 -48.77 -43.77
C ALA A 5 4.86 -49.75 -43.58
N GLU A 6 4.05 -49.90 -44.62
CA GLU A 6 2.97 -50.88 -44.69
C GLU A 6 3.37 -52.03 -45.61
N VAL A 7 3.15 -53.27 -45.18
CA VAL A 7 3.36 -54.46 -45.99
C VAL A 7 2.23 -54.59 -47.02
N GLN A 8 2.58 -54.67 -48.31
CA GLN A 8 1.65 -54.91 -49.41
C GLN A 8 1.99 -56.20 -50.14
N LYS A 9 1.04 -57.12 -50.23
CA LYS A 9 1.17 -58.38 -50.98
C LYS A 9 0.41 -58.29 -52.29
N GLN A 10 1.15 -58.21 -53.40
CA GLN A 10 0.52 -58.29 -54.72
C GLN A 10 0.17 -59.75 -55.04
N LYS A 11 -1.11 -60.01 -55.37
CA LYS A 11 -1.54 -61.31 -55.91
C LYS A 11 -0.94 -61.48 -57.30
N GLY A 12 -0.02 -62.44 -57.45
CA GLY A 12 0.61 -62.76 -58.73
C GLY A 12 -0.43 -63.11 -59.79
N GLY A 13 -0.37 -62.45 -60.94
CA GLY A 13 -1.16 -62.81 -62.12
C GLY A 13 -0.80 -64.23 -62.62
N LEU A 14 -1.77 -64.85 -63.29
CA LEU A 14 -1.88 -66.27 -63.70
C LEU A 14 -0.66 -66.92 -64.41
N LEU A 15 0.44 -66.20 -64.64
CA LEU A 15 1.63 -66.67 -65.38
C LEU A 15 2.97 -66.54 -64.61
N SER A 16 2.97 -66.04 -63.37
CA SER A 16 4.19 -65.93 -62.54
C SER A 16 3.90 -66.37 -61.11
N GLY A 17 4.33 -67.58 -60.74
CA GLY A 17 4.01 -68.25 -59.47
C GLY A 17 4.72 -67.71 -58.22
N SER A 18 5.12 -66.43 -58.18
CA SER A 18 5.73 -65.82 -56.99
C SER A 18 4.92 -64.60 -56.52
N SER A 19 4.40 -64.68 -55.29
CA SER A 19 3.77 -63.54 -54.61
C SER A 19 4.84 -62.52 -54.24
N LYS A 20 4.85 -61.36 -54.91
CA LYS A 20 5.76 -60.27 -54.57
C LYS A 20 5.26 -59.53 -53.33
N THR A 21 6.13 -59.41 -52.33
CA THR A 21 5.88 -58.61 -51.13
C THR A 21 6.66 -57.31 -51.24
N GLU A 22 5.95 -56.21 -51.06
CA GLU A 22 6.46 -54.86 -51.19
C GLU A 22 6.17 -54.07 -49.91
N LEU A 23 6.99 -53.07 -49.61
CA LEU A 23 6.85 -52.18 -48.47
C LEU A 23 6.55 -50.77 -48.97
N LYS A 24 5.38 -50.26 -48.63
CA LYS A 24 4.99 -48.87 -48.91
C LYS A 24 5.48 -47.98 -47.78
N LEU A 25 6.43 -47.08 -48.04
CA LEU A 25 6.96 -46.15 -47.04
C LEU A 25 5.93 -45.06 -46.73
N LEU A 26 5.69 -44.78 -45.45
CA LEU A 26 4.70 -43.82 -44.97
C LEU A 26 5.33 -42.60 -44.28
N ALA A 27 6.30 -42.84 -43.39
CA ALA A 27 6.98 -41.79 -42.64
C ALA A 27 8.45 -42.13 -42.40
N CYS A 28 9.30 -41.11 -42.29
CA CYS A 28 10.72 -41.25 -41.99
C CYS A 28 11.03 -40.54 -40.68
N GLN A 29 11.77 -41.20 -39.80
CA GLN A 29 12.33 -40.57 -38.62
C GLN A 29 13.49 -39.66 -39.05
N ARG A 30 13.35 -38.35 -38.83
CA ARG A 30 14.40 -37.35 -39.14
C ARG A 30 15.35 -37.14 -37.96
N THR A 31 14.80 -37.17 -36.76
CA THR A 31 15.49 -37.09 -35.46
C THR A 31 14.76 -38.02 -34.49
N ASP A 32 15.36 -38.38 -33.36
CA ASP A 32 14.87 -39.44 -32.45
C ASP A 32 13.39 -39.33 -32.06
N GLN A 33 12.80 -38.14 -32.13
CA GLN A 33 11.39 -37.88 -31.79
C GLN A 33 10.56 -37.24 -32.91
N ILE A 34 11.12 -37.01 -34.10
CA ILE A 34 10.41 -36.29 -35.17
C ILE A 34 10.26 -37.17 -36.41
N TRP A 35 9.02 -37.40 -36.78
CA TRP A 35 8.63 -38.14 -37.98
C TRP A 35 8.17 -37.18 -39.07
N GLY A 36 8.80 -37.27 -40.24
CA GLY A 36 8.38 -36.55 -41.44
C GLY A 36 7.63 -37.46 -42.38
N THR A 37 6.65 -36.90 -43.11
CA THR A 37 5.99 -37.62 -44.20
C THR A 37 6.98 -37.90 -45.33
N VAL A 38 6.80 -39.04 -45.99
CA VAL A 38 7.60 -39.44 -47.15
C VAL A 38 6.63 -39.64 -48.32
N SER A 39 7.08 -39.37 -49.54
CA SER A 39 6.35 -39.79 -50.73
C SER A 39 6.14 -41.30 -50.66
N GLU A 40 4.94 -41.78 -50.97
CA GLU A 40 4.51 -43.18 -50.86
C GLU A 40 5.28 -44.12 -51.82
N GLU A 41 6.58 -44.22 -51.62
CA GLU A 41 7.52 -45.01 -52.40
C GLU A 41 7.44 -46.47 -51.94
N VAL A 42 7.52 -47.37 -52.90
CA VAL A 42 7.37 -48.81 -52.68
C VAL A 42 8.73 -49.49 -52.87
N ILE A 43 9.16 -50.27 -51.88
CA ILE A 43 10.44 -50.99 -51.89
C ILE A 43 10.15 -52.50 -51.83
N ALA A 44 10.78 -53.28 -52.72
CA ALA A 44 10.66 -54.74 -52.70
C ALA A 44 11.37 -55.32 -51.46
N ALA A 45 10.68 -56.19 -50.72
CA ALA A 45 11.23 -56.80 -49.50
C ALA A 45 10.74 -58.25 -49.34
N GLU A 46 11.56 -59.21 -49.80
CA GLU A 46 11.25 -60.64 -49.70
C GLU A 46 11.21 -61.14 -48.24
N GLU A 47 11.96 -60.48 -47.35
CA GLU A 47 11.99 -60.74 -45.90
C GLU A 47 10.66 -60.44 -45.20
N ALA A 48 9.83 -59.56 -45.78
CA ALA A 48 8.50 -59.22 -45.29
C ALA A 48 7.41 -60.25 -45.66
N SER A 49 7.74 -61.28 -46.46
CA SER A 49 6.78 -62.30 -46.92
C SER A 49 6.08 -63.07 -45.80
N LYS A 50 6.74 -63.15 -44.63
CA LYS A 50 6.26 -63.79 -43.40
C LYS A 50 5.23 -62.96 -42.61
N LEU A 51 5.10 -61.67 -42.92
CA LEU A 51 4.19 -60.74 -42.24
C LEU A 51 2.85 -60.66 -42.96
N ASN A 52 1.79 -60.24 -42.29
CA ASN A 52 0.46 -60.14 -42.89
C ASN A 52 0.36 -58.93 -43.84
N ASP A 53 -0.52 -59.04 -44.84
CA ASP A 53 -0.85 -57.92 -45.73
C ASP A 53 -1.51 -56.80 -44.90
N GLY A 54 -1.11 -55.55 -45.12
CA GLY A 54 -1.53 -54.37 -44.35
C GLY A 54 -0.83 -54.20 -42.98
N ALA A 55 0.16 -55.03 -42.63
CA ALA A 55 0.87 -54.89 -41.36
C ALA A 55 1.80 -53.66 -41.36
N LEU A 56 1.79 -52.90 -40.27
CA LEU A 56 2.71 -51.78 -40.06
C LEU A 56 4.03 -52.26 -39.48
N VAL A 57 5.13 -51.85 -40.12
CA VAL A 57 6.49 -52.23 -39.78
C VAL A 57 7.43 -51.04 -39.73
N LEU A 58 8.41 -51.13 -38.83
CA LEU A 58 9.56 -50.25 -38.79
C LEU A 58 10.69 -50.88 -39.59
N VAL A 59 11.20 -50.12 -40.56
CA VAL A 59 12.13 -50.61 -41.58
C VAL A 59 13.36 -49.72 -41.60
N GLU A 60 14.52 -50.29 -41.36
CA GLU A 60 15.79 -49.60 -41.56
C GLU A 60 16.22 -49.75 -43.02
N VAL A 61 16.26 -48.62 -43.72
CA VAL A 61 16.63 -48.57 -45.14
C VAL A 61 18.01 -47.92 -45.27
N ASN A 62 18.89 -48.55 -46.06
CA ASN A 62 20.22 -48.03 -46.37
C ASN A 62 20.16 -46.93 -47.46
N PRO A 63 21.26 -46.19 -47.71
CA PRO A 63 21.30 -45.17 -48.77
C PRO A 63 20.99 -45.72 -50.18
N ASN A 64 21.20 -47.03 -50.40
CA ASN A 64 20.93 -47.72 -51.67
C ASN A 64 19.48 -48.23 -51.78
N ARG A 65 18.58 -47.80 -50.90
CA ARG A 65 17.15 -48.19 -50.86
C ARG A 65 16.91 -49.69 -50.68
N GLN A 66 17.82 -50.38 -50.02
CA GLN A 66 17.67 -51.77 -49.61
C GLN A 66 17.30 -51.85 -48.13
N VAL A 67 16.45 -52.82 -47.81
CA VAL A 67 16.03 -53.12 -46.45
C VAL A 67 17.17 -53.80 -45.69
N GLN A 68 17.51 -53.29 -44.51
CA GLN A 68 18.50 -53.88 -43.61
C GLN A 68 17.86 -54.62 -42.45
N ARG A 69 16.74 -54.11 -41.94
CA ARG A 69 16.03 -54.69 -40.80
C ARG A 69 14.55 -54.36 -40.86
N ILE A 70 13.70 -55.32 -40.50
CA ILE A 70 12.25 -55.19 -40.38
C ILE A 70 11.83 -55.57 -38.96
N GLN A 71 11.01 -54.73 -38.32
CA GLN A 71 10.45 -54.97 -37.00
C GLN A 71 8.95 -54.60 -37.01
N GLU A 72 8.13 -55.29 -36.23
CA GLU A 72 6.72 -54.92 -36.06
C GLU A 72 6.59 -53.55 -35.37
N ALA A 73 5.75 -52.68 -35.91
CA ALA A 73 5.64 -51.30 -35.43
C ALA A 73 4.70 -51.13 -34.21
N GLY A 74 3.93 -52.15 -33.83
CA GLY A 74 2.87 -52.03 -32.81
C GLY A 74 3.33 -51.45 -31.46
N ARG A 75 4.21 -52.16 -30.74
CA ARG A 75 4.73 -51.66 -29.44
C ARG A 75 5.55 -50.38 -29.56
N PRO A 76 6.47 -50.23 -30.54
CA PRO A 76 7.21 -48.99 -30.73
C PRO A 76 6.31 -47.77 -30.99
N LEU A 77 5.26 -47.90 -31.80
CA LEU A 77 4.32 -46.81 -32.07
C LEU A 77 3.53 -46.39 -30.83
N VAL A 78 3.08 -47.36 -30.02
CA VAL A 78 2.41 -47.06 -28.74
C VAL A 78 3.34 -46.26 -27.82
N ASN A 79 4.60 -46.65 -27.70
CA ASN A 79 5.59 -45.90 -26.90
C ASN A 79 5.84 -44.49 -27.45
N ILE A 80 5.92 -44.33 -28.78
CA ILE A 80 6.07 -43.02 -29.41
C ILE A 80 4.86 -42.12 -29.10
N LEU A 81 3.63 -42.64 -29.24
CA LEU A 81 2.40 -41.91 -28.93
C LEU A 81 2.31 -41.53 -27.44
N GLN A 82 2.65 -42.43 -26.53
CA GLN A 82 2.70 -42.14 -25.10
C GLN A 82 3.72 -41.05 -24.76
N ASN A 83 4.90 -41.10 -25.39
CA ASN A 83 5.93 -40.07 -25.20
C ASN A 83 5.50 -38.71 -25.76
N PHE A 84 4.85 -38.67 -26.93
CA PHE A 84 4.28 -37.45 -27.50
C PHE A 84 3.20 -36.85 -26.60
N SER A 85 2.30 -37.68 -26.04
CA SER A 85 1.26 -37.22 -25.11
C SER A 85 1.87 -36.54 -23.88
N ARG A 86 2.88 -37.18 -23.27
CA ARG A 86 3.60 -36.62 -22.11
C ARG A 86 4.35 -35.33 -22.44
N GLN A 87 4.93 -35.22 -23.64
CA GLN A 87 5.60 -34.00 -24.06
C GLN A 87 4.61 -32.86 -24.31
N LEU A 88 3.46 -33.17 -24.90
CA LEU A 88 2.41 -32.19 -25.16
C LEU A 88 1.83 -31.62 -23.87
N GLU A 89 1.62 -32.45 -22.85
CA GLU A 89 1.28 -32.01 -21.49
C GLU A 89 2.34 -31.09 -20.89
N LYS A 90 3.63 -31.44 -21.00
CA LYS A 90 4.74 -30.59 -20.54
C LYS A 90 4.82 -29.26 -21.28
N PHE A 91 4.51 -29.24 -22.58
CA PHE A 91 4.49 -27.99 -23.34
C PHE A 91 3.35 -27.07 -22.91
N LYS A 92 2.17 -27.62 -22.62
CA LYS A 92 1.04 -26.85 -22.08
C LYS A 92 1.37 -26.22 -20.72
N LEU A 93 1.97 -26.99 -19.81
CA LEU A 93 2.41 -26.45 -18.51
C LEU A 93 3.41 -25.29 -18.67
N LYS A 94 4.35 -25.40 -19.61
CA LYS A 94 5.30 -24.32 -19.90
C LYS A 94 4.63 -23.11 -20.56
N GLU A 95 3.59 -23.33 -21.36
CA GLU A 95 2.81 -22.25 -21.97
C GLU A 95 2.06 -21.46 -20.88
N ASP A 96 1.46 -22.17 -19.92
CA ASP A 96 0.81 -21.57 -18.76
C ASP A 96 1.82 -20.77 -17.89
N GLU A 97 3.01 -21.33 -17.63
CA GLU A 97 4.10 -20.62 -16.92
C GLU A 97 4.53 -19.35 -17.66
N ILE A 98 4.67 -19.41 -18.99
CA ILE A 98 5.03 -18.25 -19.83
C ILE A 98 3.94 -17.18 -19.75
N ASP A 99 2.67 -17.55 -19.75
CA ASP A 99 1.57 -16.60 -19.66
C ASP A 99 1.49 -15.95 -18.27
N GLN A 100 1.78 -16.70 -17.20
CA GLN A 100 1.95 -16.13 -15.86
C GLN A 100 3.13 -15.13 -15.82
N TRP A 101 4.25 -15.45 -16.47
CA TRP A 101 5.39 -14.51 -16.56
C TRP A 101 5.05 -13.25 -17.37
N LYS A 102 4.26 -13.35 -18.45
CA LYS A 102 3.80 -12.17 -19.19
C LYS A 102 2.90 -11.29 -18.33
N GLN A 103 2.01 -11.89 -17.53
CA GLN A 103 1.15 -11.14 -16.62
C GLN A 103 1.97 -10.41 -15.55
N SER A 104 2.96 -11.08 -14.94
CA SER A 104 3.82 -10.45 -13.94
C SER A 104 4.68 -9.33 -14.54
N LEU A 105 5.22 -9.51 -15.74
CA LEU A 105 5.97 -8.49 -16.46
C LEU A 105 5.10 -7.27 -16.81
N THR A 106 3.85 -7.51 -17.19
CA THR A 106 2.89 -6.44 -17.49
C THR A 106 2.58 -5.62 -16.24
N PHE A 107 2.34 -6.29 -15.11
CA PHE A 107 2.14 -5.62 -13.83
C PHE A 107 3.38 -4.81 -13.40
N GLN A 108 4.58 -5.38 -13.55
CA GLN A 108 5.83 -4.67 -13.26
C GLN A 108 6.01 -3.43 -14.15
N ALA A 109 5.68 -3.51 -15.44
CA ALA A 109 5.75 -2.37 -16.35
C ALA A 109 4.76 -1.27 -15.97
N GLN A 110 3.54 -1.63 -15.53
CA GLN A 110 2.54 -0.66 -15.06
C GLN A 110 2.99 0.04 -13.78
N GLU A 111 3.53 -0.70 -12.80
CA GLU A 111 4.07 -0.11 -11.57
C GLU A 111 5.29 0.78 -11.85
N LEU A 112 6.14 0.41 -12.82
CA LEU A 112 7.28 1.22 -13.20
C LEU A 112 6.85 2.55 -13.83
N ASN A 113 5.87 2.52 -14.75
CA ASN A 113 5.28 3.74 -15.32
C ASN A 113 4.62 4.62 -14.24
N ARG A 114 3.95 4.02 -13.26
CA ARG A 114 3.37 4.76 -12.13
C ARG A 114 4.45 5.47 -11.32
N ARG A 115 5.54 4.78 -10.99
CA ARG A 115 6.68 5.37 -10.27
C ARG A 115 7.37 6.47 -11.06
N GLU A 116 7.47 6.31 -12.38
CA GLU A 116 8.03 7.33 -13.26
C GLU A 116 7.20 8.61 -13.22
N LEU A 117 5.87 8.48 -13.30
CA LEU A 117 4.96 9.62 -13.19
C LEU A 117 5.05 10.31 -11.81
N ASP A 118 5.10 9.53 -10.72
CA ASP A 118 5.29 10.08 -9.38
C ASP A 118 6.62 10.83 -9.23
N MET A 119 7.69 10.35 -9.87
CA MET A 119 9.00 11.03 -9.88
C MET A 119 8.96 12.32 -10.71
N GLU A 120 8.24 12.34 -11.82
CA GLU A 120 8.09 13.53 -12.66
C GLU A 120 7.34 14.63 -11.91
N VAL A 121 6.24 14.30 -11.21
CA VAL A 121 5.52 15.24 -10.34
C VAL A 121 6.42 15.80 -9.25
N ARG A 122 7.26 14.96 -8.61
CA ARG A 122 8.23 15.43 -7.61
C ARG A 122 9.29 16.35 -8.20
N MET A 123 9.76 16.09 -9.43
CA MET A 123 10.69 16.98 -10.11
C MET A 123 10.06 18.34 -10.41
N GLU A 124 8.81 18.38 -10.86
CA GLU A 124 8.08 19.64 -11.05
C GLU A 124 7.93 20.43 -9.74
N GLN A 125 7.63 19.75 -8.63
CA GLN A 125 7.55 20.37 -7.30
C GLN A 125 8.89 20.96 -6.86
N LEU A 126 10.00 20.23 -7.06
CA LEU A 126 11.33 20.73 -6.75
C LEU A 126 11.69 21.96 -7.58
N GLN A 127 11.32 21.96 -8.86
CA GLN A 127 11.56 23.09 -9.75
C GLN A 127 10.73 24.32 -9.35
N GLN A 128 9.47 24.13 -8.96
CA GLN A 128 8.66 25.22 -8.40
C GLN A 128 9.27 25.79 -7.11
N MET A 129 9.74 24.93 -6.22
CA MET A 129 10.40 25.37 -4.98
C MET A 129 11.70 26.13 -5.26
N GLU A 130 12.48 25.72 -6.27
CA GLU A 130 13.69 26.43 -6.69
C GLU A 130 13.36 27.82 -7.26
N ASP A 131 12.31 27.94 -8.07
CA ASP A 131 11.81 29.22 -8.59
C ASP A 131 11.32 30.13 -7.45
N GLU A 132 10.61 29.59 -6.47
CA GLU A 132 10.17 30.32 -5.28
C GLU A 132 11.35 30.82 -4.44
N PHE A 133 12.38 29.97 -4.27
CA PHE A 133 13.60 30.34 -3.56
C PHE A 133 14.33 31.48 -4.27
N GLN A 134 14.45 31.42 -5.60
CA GLN A 134 15.06 32.51 -6.39
C GLN A 134 14.27 33.82 -6.26
N ARG A 135 12.93 33.76 -6.26
CA ARG A 135 12.08 34.95 -6.04
C ARG A 135 12.26 35.53 -4.64
N LEU A 136 12.33 34.68 -3.61
CA LEU A 136 12.58 35.12 -2.24
C LEU A 136 13.95 35.77 -2.09
N GLU A 137 14.98 35.22 -2.75
CA GLU A 137 16.31 35.79 -2.74
C GLU A 137 16.35 37.16 -3.45
N ALA A 138 15.65 37.31 -4.57
CA ALA A 138 15.47 38.59 -5.24
C ALA A 138 14.76 39.63 -4.35
N GLN A 139 13.64 39.24 -3.70
CA GLN A 139 12.93 40.12 -2.76
C GLN A 139 13.81 40.54 -1.58
N LYS A 140 14.63 39.64 -1.06
CA LYS A 140 15.57 39.94 0.02
C LYS A 140 16.60 40.98 -0.43
N GLN A 141 17.14 40.85 -1.65
CA GLN A 141 18.08 41.83 -2.20
C GLN A 141 17.43 43.20 -2.38
N GLU A 142 16.18 43.26 -2.87
CA GLU A 142 15.42 44.51 -2.97
C GLU A 142 15.17 45.16 -1.59
N PHE A 143 14.83 44.34 -0.59
CA PHE A 143 14.65 44.82 0.78
C PHE A 143 15.95 45.37 1.38
N GLU A 144 17.07 44.68 1.17
CA GLU A 144 18.40 45.17 1.59
C GLU A 144 18.76 46.48 0.89
N ALA A 145 18.45 46.64 -0.40
CA ALA A 145 18.65 47.88 -1.14
C ALA A 145 17.80 49.03 -0.60
N SER A 146 16.49 48.79 -0.39
CA SER A 146 15.58 49.77 0.21
C SER A 146 16.04 50.20 1.61
N ARG A 147 16.49 49.25 2.43
CA ARG A 147 17.05 49.55 3.75
C ARG A 147 18.28 50.46 3.66
N GLN A 148 19.18 50.23 2.71
CA GLN A 148 20.33 51.10 2.48
C GLN A 148 19.92 52.51 2.02
N GLU A 149 18.88 52.64 1.20
CA GLU A 149 18.33 53.95 0.81
C GLU A 149 17.71 54.69 1.99
N ILE A 150 16.94 53.99 2.83
CA ILE A 150 16.38 54.56 4.07
C ILE A 150 17.49 55.07 4.97
N GLU A 151 18.56 54.30 5.15
CA GLU A 151 19.71 54.73 5.97
C GLU A 151 20.40 55.97 5.40
N LYS A 152 20.55 56.07 4.07
CA LYS A 152 21.05 57.29 3.41
C LYS A 152 20.14 58.48 3.62
N LEU A 153 18.82 58.30 3.49
CA LEU A 153 17.83 59.36 3.72
C LEU A 153 17.84 59.82 5.19
N GLN A 154 17.94 58.91 6.15
CA GLN A 154 18.07 59.25 7.57
C GLN A 154 19.33 60.08 7.83
N GLN A 155 20.47 59.69 7.26
CA GLN A 155 21.71 60.48 7.36
C GLN A 155 21.55 61.87 6.74
N GLN A 156 20.83 61.99 5.63
CA GLN A 156 20.57 63.28 5.00
C GLN A 156 19.67 64.17 5.85
N ILE A 157 18.58 63.63 6.41
CA ILE A 157 17.70 64.34 7.33
C ILE A 157 18.48 64.84 8.54
N GLU A 158 19.39 64.03 9.08
CA GLU A 158 20.19 64.44 10.24
C GLU A 158 21.17 65.57 9.87
N ARG A 159 21.76 65.54 8.67
CA ARG A 159 22.56 66.67 8.15
C ARG A 159 21.71 67.92 7.99
N ASP A 160 20.56 67.82 7.32
CA ASP A 160 19.66 68.95 7.09
C ASP A 160 19.18 69.55 8.44
N ARG A 161 18.92 68.70 9.45
CA ARG A 161 18.62 69.14 10.82
C ARG A 161 19.78 69.91 11.47
N THR A 162 21.02 69.42 11.34
CA THR A 162 22.19 70.13 11.87
C THR A 162 22.45 71.45 11.15
N GLU A 163 22.22 71.51 9.84
CA GLU A 163 22.34 72.74 9.05
C GLU A 163 21.25 73.76 9.42
N LEU A 164 19.99 73.31 9.58
CA LEU A 164 18.89 74.15 10.05
C LEU A 164 19.15 74.65 11.46
N ALA A 165 19.64 73.81 12.38
CA ALA A 165 20.01 74.24 13.73
C ALA A 165 21.10 75.32 13.69
N GLY A 166 22.11 75.18 12.83
CA GLY A 166 23.13 76.20 12.60
C GLY A 166 22.57 77.51 12.01
N ALA A 167 21.62 77.41 11.07
CA ALA A 167 20.94 78.57 10.49
C ALA A 167 20.07 79.31 11.52
N TRP A 168 19.38 78.58 12.42
CA TRP A 168 18.61 79.15 13.52
C TRP A 168 19.50 79.84 14.56
N GLU A 169 20.67 79.27 14.88
CA GLU A 169 21.67 79.91 15.75
C GLU A 169 22.19 81.21 15.13
N HIS A 170 22.44 81.22 13.81
CA HIS A 170 22.85 82.41 13.05
C HIS A 170 21.76 83.49 13.01
N LEU A 171 20.50 83.11 12.76
CA LEU A 171 19.35 84.02 12.76
C LEU A 171 19.14 84.67 14.14
N ARG A 172 19.29 83.87 15.22
CA ARG A 172 19.18 84.35 16.60
C ARG A 172 20.35 85.29 16.97
N GLY A 173 21.54 85.06 16.39
CA GLY A 173 22.68 85.97 16.47
C GLY A 173 22.45 87.29 15.73
N GLU A 174 21.85 87.26 14.54
CA GLU A 174 21.45 88.44 13.78
C GLU A 174 20.32 89.22 14.47
N GLN A 175 19.36 88.54 15.12
CA GLN A 175 18.34 89.18 15.96
C GLN A 175 18.95 89.90 17.16
N ARG A 176 19.92 89.29 17.86
CA ARG A 176 20.66 89.98 18.94
C ARG A 176 21.50 91.14 18.42
N ARG A 177 22.09 91.05 17.22
CA ARG A 177 22.80 92.16 16.58
C ARG A 177 21.84 93.29 16.20
N LEU A 178 20.62 92.98 15.74
CA LEU A 178 19.57 93.97 15.46
C LEU A 178 19.05 94.64 16.73
N GLU A 179 18.93 93.91 17.83
CA GLU A 179 18.62 94.46 19.16
C GLU A 179 19.76 95.34 19.70
N GLU A 180 21.03 94.97 19.47
CA GLU A 180 22.21 95.81 19.77
C GLU A 180 22.27 97.06 18.88
N PHE A 181 21.86 96.99 17.60
CA PHE A 181 21.75 98.16 16.70
C PHE A 181 20.56 99.07 17.02
N GLN A 182 19.47 98.54 17.59
CA GLN A 182 18.33 99.34 18.07
C GLN A 182 18.63 100.03 19.41
N ALA A 183 19.57 99.52 20.20
CA ALA A 183 20.04 100.17 21.42
C ALA A 183 20.94 101.40 21.16
N ASP A 184 21.51 101.54 19.95
CA ASP A 184 22.44 102.64 19.59
C ASP A 184 21.82 103.75 18.72
N ALA A 185 20.51 103.70 18.44
CA ALA A 185 19.86 104.66 17.53
C ALA A 185 18.63 105.34 18.14
N THR A 186 18.77 106.04 19.28
CA THR A 186 17.79 107.08 19.68
C THR A 186 18.44 108.26 20.41
N GLN A 187 18.77 109.33 19.67
CA GLN A 187 18.93 110.67 20.26
C GLN A 187 18.51 111.79 19.30
N SER A 188 17.72 112.72 19.86
CA SER A 188 17.26 114.01 19.32
C SER A 188 16.14 113.94 18.26
N LYS A 189 15.11 114.79 18.24
CA LYS A 189 14.93 116.11 18.85
C LYS A 189 13.44 116.53 18.76
N VAL A 190 12.93 117.12 19.85
CA VAL A 190 11.94 118.23 19.99
C VAL A 190 10.75 118.31 19.01
N LEU A 191 9.53 118.21 19.54
CA LEU A 191 8.26 118.46 18.84
C LEU A 191 7.69 119.86 19.15
N ASP A 192 7.07 120.47 18.14
CA ASP A 192 6.41 121.79 18.12
C ASP A 192 4.87 121.64 18.04
N GLU A 193 4.11 122.69 18.39
CA GLU A 193 2.72 122.61 18.84
C GLU A 193 1.66 122.30 17.75
N GLU A 194 2.01 122.43 16.46
CA GLU A 194 1.20 121.92 15.33
C GLU A 194 1.25 120.38 15.20
N GLN A 195 2.29 119.74 15.75
CA GLN A 195 2.46 118.29 15.69
C GLN A 195 1.49 117.57 16.64
N SER A 196 0.93 118.24 17.65
CA SER A 196 -0.06 117.67 18.59
C SER A 196 -1.43 117.38 17.94
N ARG A 197 -1.84 118.21 16.96
CA ARG A 197 -3.07 118.01 16.18
C ARG A 197 -2.92 116.91 15.15
N VAL A 198 -1.78 116.88 14.46
CA VAL A 198 -1.43 115.79 13.52
C VAL A 198 -1.25 114.47 14.27
N LEU A 199 -0.67 114.49 15.48
CA LEU A 199 -0.57 113.33 16.37
C LEU A 199 -1.95 112.81 16.78
N SER A 200 -2.88 113.70 17.11
CA SER A 200 -4.25 113.31 17.46
C SER A 200 -5.01 112.70 16.28
N GLU A 201 -4.85 113.24 15.07
CA GLU A 201 -5.47 112.69 13.85
C GLU A 201 -4.80 111.37 13.40
N LEU A 202 -3.49 111.23 13.57
CA LEU A 202 -2.75 109.98 13.35
C LEU A 202 -3.11 108.91 14.41
N LEU A 203 -3.34 109.30 15.66
CA LEU A 203 -3.83 108.42 16.73
C LEU A 203 -5.26 107.92 16.45
N ASP A 204 -6.14 108.75 15.90
CA ASP A 204 -7.49 108.34 15.47
C ASP A 204 -7.46 107.42 14.23
N ARG A 205 -6.53 107.67 13.29
CA ARG A 205 -6.24 106.77 12.17
C ARG A 205 -5.60 105.44 12.58
N LEU A 206 -4.82 105.42 13.66
CA LEU A 206 -4.20 104.20 14.19
C LEU A 206 -5.20 103.37 14.98
N SER A 207 -6.07 103.99 15.80
CA SER A 207 -7.13 103.26 16.52
C SER A 207 -8.18 102.67 15.59
N SER A 208 -8.44 103.29 14.43
CA SER A 208 -9.36 102.77 13.41
C SER A 208 -8.74 101.72 12.47
N ARG A 209 -7.44 101.41 12.59
CA ARG A 209 -6.72 100.40 11.81
C ARG A 209 -6.56 99.05 12.51
N VAL A 210 -7.06 98.89 13.73
CA VAL A 210 -7.11 97.58 14.39
C VAL A 210 -8.12 96.72 13.66
N ALA A 211 -7.63 95.72 12.94
CA ALA A 211 -8.47 94.86 12.09
C ALA A 211 -9.43 94.02 12.96
N PRO A 212 -10.72 93.88 12.59
CA PRO A 212 -11.65 93.02 13.30
C PRO A 212 -11.27 91.55 13.07
N THR A 213 -10.60 90.98 14.07
CA THR A 213 -10.12 89.59 14.11
C THR A 213 -11.21 88.57 14.43
N GLU A 214 -12.41 89.04 14.79
CA GLU A 214 -13.54 88.22 15.24
C GLU A 214 -14.09 87.31 14.13
N THR A 215 -14.19 87.82 12.89
CA THR A 215 -14.59 87.01 11.74
C THR A 215 -13.58 85.89 11.45
N VAL A 216 -12.28 86.16 11.52
CA VAL A 216 -11.24 85.14 11.31
C VAL A 216 -11.28 84.09 12.42
N ARG A 217 -11.56 84.50 13.66
CA ARG A 217 -11.75 83.59 14.81
C ARG A 217 -12.96 82.68 14.62
N GLU A 218 -14.09 83.19 14.13
CA GLU A 218 -15.27 82.38 13.81
C GLU A 218 -14.98 81.34 12.72
N HIS A 219 -14.26 81.73 11.65
CA HIS A 219 -13.87 80.80 10.58
C HIS A 219 -12.89 79.73 11.08
N LEU A 220 -11.95 80.08 11.98
CA LEU A 220 -11.06 79.11 12.61
C LEU A 220 -11.80 78.14 13.52
N ASN A 221 -12.73 78.63 14.34
CA ASN A 221 -13.57 77.77 15.18
C ASN A 221 -14.37 76.78 14.33
N PHE A 222 -14.96 77.24 13.22
CA PHE A 222 -15.64 76.37 12.26
C PHE A 222 -14.69 75.34 11.61
N ALA A 223 -13.45 75.74 11.29
CA ALA A 223 -12.44 74.82 10.76
C ALA A 223 -12.06 73.73 11.79
N PHE A 224 -11.94 74.08 13.08
CA PHE A 224 -11.74 73.10 14.15
C PHE A 224 -12.93 72.15 14.30
N GLU A 225 -14.17 72.66 14.26
CA GLU A 225 -15.36 71.80 14.30
C GLU A 225 -15.38 70.79 13.13
N LEU A 226 -14.97 71.23 11.94
CA LEU A 226 -14.87 70.34 10.77
C LEU A 226 -13.77 69.29 10.96
N VAL A 227 -12.59 69.67 11.47
CA VAL A 227 -11.49 68.75 11.78
C VAL A 227 -11.91 67.73 12.84
N GLU A 228 -12.58 68.16 13.90
CA GLU A 228 -13.09 67.25 14.95
C GLU A 228 -14.13 66.27 14.41
N LYS A 229 -15.03 66.72 13.51
CA LYS A 229 -16.00 65.84 12.85
C LYS A 229 -15.31 64.81 11.94
N GLN A 230 -14.28 65.22 11.20
CA GLN A 230 -13.49 64.31 10.37
C GLN A 230 -12.68 63.33 11.24
N GLN A 231 -12.11 63.78 12.36
CA GLN A 231 -11.43 62.91 13.32
C GLN A 231 -12.39 61.87 13.91
N ALA A 232 -13.63 62.25 14.27
CA ALA A 232 -14.62 61.31 14.77
C ALA A 232 -14.95 60.20 13.75
N THR A 233 -15.10 60.59 12.48
CA THR A 233 -15.33 59.63 11.37
C THR A 233 -14.13 58.71 11.19
N LEU A 234 -12.92 59.26 11.25
CA LEU A 234 -11.68 58.50 11.10
C LEU A 234 -11.46 57.51 12.26
N ASN A 235 -11.84 57.89 13.48
CA ASN A 235 -11.78 57.01 14.66
C ASN A 235 -12.66 55.76 14.49
N GLU A 236 -13.86 55.90 13.91
CA GLU A 236 -14.72 54.74 13.60
C GLU A 236 -14.06 53.80 12.58
N HIS A 237 -13.38 54.35 11.57
CA HIS A 237 -12.63 53.55 10.61
C HIS A 237 -11.45 52.81 11.24
N TRP A 238 -10.71 53.44 12.16
CA TRP A 238 -9.66 52.78 12.94
C TRP A 238 -10.21 51.67 13.85
N GLN A 239 -11.37 51.89 14.48
CA GLN A 239 -12.02 50.86 15.28
C GLN A 239 -12.44 49.64 14.43
N ASN A 240 -13.00 49.89 13.23
CA ASN A 240 -13.35 48.84 12.29
C ASN A 240 -12.11 48.08 11.79
N LEU A 241 -11.00 48.77 11.52
CA LEU A 241 -9.72 48.16 11.16
C LEU A 241 -9.23 47.21 12.26
N GLU A 242 -9.24 47.65 13.52
CA GLU A 242 -8.78 46.84 14.64
C GLU A 242 -9.65 45.60 14.85
N GLN A 243 -10.98 45.72 14.64
CA GLN A 243 -11.88 44.57 14.64
C GLN A 243 -11.54 43.59 13.50
N GLN A 244 -11.32 44.07 12.28
CA GLN A 244 -10.94 43.23 11.14
C GLN A 244 -9.59 42.54 11.36
N LYS A 245 -8.61 43.25 11.93
CA LYS A 245 -7.31 42.70 12.30
C LYS A 245 -7.42 41.59 13.35
N THR A 246 -8.30 41.77 14.33
CA THR A 246 -8.58 40.73 15.35
C THR A 246 -9.16 39.48 14.71
N VAL A 247 -10.15 39.62 13.82
CA VAL A 247 -10.74 38.49 13.08
C VAL A 247 -9.69 37.81 12.19
N ALA A 248 -8.90 38.57 11.44
CA ALA A 248 -7.83 38.04 10.59
C ALA A 248 -6.77 37.26 11.40
N THR A 249 -6.43 37.74 12.60
CA THR A 249 -5.48 37.07 13.50
C THR A 249 -6.07 35.77 14.06
N GLN A 250 -7.34 35.75 14.45
CA GLN A 250 -8.02 34.53 14.89
C GLN A 250 -8.10 33.48 13.77
N GLN A 251 -8.46 33.90 12.56
CA GLN A 251 -8.49 33.02 11.39
C GLN A 251 -7.09 32.48 11.05
N GLN A 252 -6.04 33.30 11.19
CA GLN A 252 -4.66 32.83 11.00
C GLN A 252 -4.29 31.74 12.02
N GLN A 253 -4.64 31.93 13.30
CA GLN A 253 -4.41 30.91 14.34
C GLN A 253 -5.14 29.60 14.05
N GLU A 254 -6.39 29.69 13.56
CA GLU A 254 -7.15 28.52 13.14
C GLU A 254 -6.48 27.80 11.96
N VAL A 255 -6.02 28.54 10.93
CA VAL A 255 -5.24 27.98 9.81
C VAL A 255 -4.00 27.26 10.31
N ASP A 256 -3.23 27.89 11.21
CA ASP A 256 -1.99 27.31 11.73
C ASP A 256 -2.28 26.02 12.54
N SER A 257 -3.34 26.01 13.35
CA SER A 257 -3.74 24.83 14.13
C SER A 257 -4.22 23.67 13.24
N LEU A 258 -5.00 23.97 12.19
CA LEU A 258 -5.46 22.99 11.22
C LEU A 258 -4.30 22.45 10.40
N ALA A 259 -3.35 23.31 9.99
CA ALA A 259 -2.14 22.91 9.29
C ALA A 259 -1.30 21.94 10.11
N GLN A 260 -1.11 22.22 11.40
CA GLN A 260 -0.40 21.32 12.29
C GLN A 260 -1.12 19.98 12.44
N THR A 261 -2.43 20.00 12.69
CA THR A 261 -3.25 18.79 12.82
C THR A 261 -3.19 17.92 11.55
N LEU A 262 -3.21 18.57 10.38
CA LEU A 262 -3.13 17.93 9.09
C LEU A 262 -1.76 17.27 8.88
N SER A 263 -0.67 17.98 9.20
CA SER A 263 0.69 17.43 9.17
C SER A 263 0.84 16.22 10.10
N ASP A 264 0.31 16.31 11.32
CA ASP A 264 0.40 15.21 12.29
C ASP A 264 -0.38 13.98 11.80
N ARG A 265 -1.58 14.18 11.23
CA ARG A 265 -2.39 13.10 10.64
C ARG A 265 -1.73 12.49 9.39
N GLN A 266 -1.11 13.31 8.53
CA GLN A 266 -0.36 12.81 7.37
C GLN A 266 0.83 11.94 7.79
N ASN A 267 1.57 12.34 8.83
CA ASN A 267 2.65 11.53 9.39
C ASN A 267 2.12 10.20 9.95
N GLY A 268 1.04 10.23 10.72
CA GLY A 268 0.40 9.02 11.24
C GLY A 268 -0.10 8.07 10.13
N LEU A 269 -0.66 8.63 9.04
CA LEU A 269 -1.07 7.84 7.88
C LEU A 269 0.13 7.15 7.21
N GLN A 270 1.26 7.84 7.08
CA GLN A 270 2.48 7.27 6.50
C GLN A 270 3.03 6.11 7.35
N GLU A 271 3.02 6.26 8.68
CA GLU A 271 3.43 5.19 9.59
C GLU A 271 2.49 3.97 9.50
N ALA A 272 1.18 4.21 9.47
CA ALA A 272 0.19 3.15 9.31
C ALA A 272 0.32 2.42 7.96
N GLN A 273 0.59 3.14 6.87
CA GLN A 273 0.89 2.54 5.56
C GLN A 273 2.14 1.66 5.58
N ASN A 274 3.21 2.12 6.23
CA ASN A 274 4.43 1.34 6.36
C ASN A 274 4.18 0.06 7.18
N SER A 275 3.41 0.16 8.28
CA SER A 275 3.02 -1.00 9.10
C SER A 275 2.18 -2.01 8.31
N LEU A 276 1.20 -1.53 7.53
CA LEU A 276 0.38 -2.38 6.68
C LEU A 276 1.21 -3.09 5.59
N GLN A 277 2.17 -2.40 4.98
CA GLN A 277 3.09 -3.01 4.02
C GLN A 277 3.91 -4.13 4.66
N GLN A 278 4.38 -3.93 5.89
CA GLN A 278 5.09 -4.96 6.64
C GLN A 278 4.19 -6.16 6.93
N GLN A 279 2.98 -5.95 7.45
CA GLN A 279 2.01 -7.02 7.72
C GLN A 279 1.65 -7.80 6.44
N THR A 280 1.48 -7.09 5.33
CA THR A 280 1.21 -7.71 4.01
C THR A 280 2.38 -8.56 3.52
N ALA A 281 3.62 -8.11 3.75
CA ALA A 281 4.81 -8.88 3.43
C ALA A 281 4.93 -10.13 4.31
N GLU A 282 4.68 -10.00 5.62
CA GLU A 282 4.65 -11.13 6.56
C GLU A 282 3.58 -12.16 6.18
N LEU A 283 2.39 -11.70 5.77
CA LEU A 283 1.32 -12.57 5.29
C LEU A 283 1.72 -13.35 4.03
N LYS A 284 2.38 -12.70 3.06
CA LYS A 284 2.90 -13.36 1.85
C LYS A 284 3.94 -14.43 2.18
N VAL A 285 4.81 -14.16 3.15
CA VAL A 285 5.80 -15.15 3.61
C VAL A 285 5.08 -16.32 4.27
N ASN A 286 4.14 -16.07 5.18
CA ASN A 286 3.37 -17.13 5.83
C ASN A 286 2.55 -17.96 4.83
N SER A 287 1.95 -17.34 3.81
CA SER A 287 1.25 -18.07 2.75
C SER A 287 2.18 -18.97 1.95
N ALA A 288 3.41 -18.53 1.66
CA ALA A 288 4.40 -19.35 0.94
C ALA A 288 4.92 -20.51 1.81
N ILE A 289 5.08 -20.29 3.12
CA ILE A 289 5.41 -21.36 4.07
C ILE A 289 4.27 -22.37 4.11
N LEU A 290 3.03 -21.92 4.21
CA LEU A 290 1.85 -22.78 4.22
C LEU A 290 1.78 -23.66 2.96
N THR A 291 1.96 -23.10 1.76
CA THR A 291 1.96 -23.89 0.51
C THR A 291 3.07 -24.92 0.50
N SER A 292 4.28 -24.57 0.96
CA SER A 292 5.38 -25.53 1.04
C SER A 292 5.10 -26.69 2.02
N LYS A 293 4.42 -26.41 3.15
CA LYS A 293 4.01 -27.43 4.12
C LYS A 293 2.92 -28.33 3.55
N GLN A 294 1.96 -27.76 2.82
CA GLN A 294 0.90 -28.52 2.14
C GLN A 294 1.48 -29.47 1.08
N GLU A 295 2.41 -29.00 0.26
CA GLU A 295 3.12 -29.85 -0.71
C GLU A 295 3.88 -30.99 -0.01
N TYR A 296 4.60 -30.69 1.09
CA TYR A 296 5.28 -31.72 1.86
C TYR A 296 4.31 -32.75 2.46
N ALA A 297 3.16 -32.31 2.97
CA ALA A 297 2.11 -33.19 3.48
C ALA A 297 1.55 -34.11 2.38
N GLN A 298 1.34 -33.58 1.17
CA GLN A 298 0.90 -34.37 0.01
C GLN A 298 1.93 -35.43 -0.38
N ILE A 299 3.22 -35.08 -0.40
CA ILE A 299 4.31 -36.02 -0.68
C ILE A 299 4.33 -37.14 0.37
N LEU A 300 4.20 -36.79 1.66
CA LEU A 300 4.21 -37.77 2.75
C LEU A 300 3.00 -38.72 2.69
N LYS A 301 1.81 -38.21 2.34
CA LYS A 301 0.62 -39.03 2.06
C LYS A 301 0.86 -40.02 0.92
N ALA A 302 1.43 -39.56 -0.20
CA ALA A 302 1.75 -40.42 -1.33
C ALA A 302 2.78 -41.50 -0.97
N GLN A 303 3.78 -41.16 -0.14
CA GLN A 303 4.76 -42.12 0.37
C GLN A 303 4.10 -43.18 1.26
N LEU A 304 3.24 -42.78 2.20
CA LEU A 304 2.49 -43.72 3.05
C LEU A 304 1.63 -44.68 2.22
N GLN A 305 0.93 -44.18 1.19
CA GLN A 305 0.14 -45.02 0.29
C GLN A 305 1.01 -46.01 -0.50
N SER A 306 2.20 -45.57 -0.97
CA SER A 306 3.14 -46.46 -1.64
C SER A 306 3.69 -47.55 -0.72
N GLN A 307 3.95 -47.22 0.55
CA GLN A 307 4.39 -48.18 1.56
C GLN A 307 3.29 -49.17 1.91
N GLU A 308 2.03 -48.74 1.98
CA GLU A 308 0.89 -49.63 2.18
C GLU A 308 0.77 -50.64 1.05
N ASN A 309 0.89 -50.19 -0.20
CA ASN A 309 0.90 -51.08 -1.37
C ASN A 309 2.05 -52.10 -1.30
N LEU A 310 3.25 -51.66 -0.88
CA LEU A 310 4.40 -52.55 -0.69
C LEU A 310 4.17 -53.54 0.45
N TYR A 311 3.58 -53.11 1.56
CA TYR A 311 3.25 -53.96 2.70
C TYR A 311 2.26 -55.06 2.29
N GLN A 312 1.20 -54.70 1.54
CA GLN A 312 0.24 -55.66 1.01
C GLN A 312 0.88 -56.63 0.00
N GLN A 313 1.79 -56.14 -0.87
CA GLN A 313 2.54 -57.01 -1.79
C GLN A 313 3.42 -57.99 -1.02
N ILE A 314 4.16 -57.55 -0.01
CA ILE A 314 5.02 -58.43 0.82
C ILE A 314 4.16 -59.43 1.61
N GLN A 315 3.01 -59.02 2.16
CA GLN A 315 2.08 -59.93 2.81
C GLN A 315 1.51 -60.97 1.84
N SER A 316 1.15 -60.57 0.62
CA SER A 316 0.66 -61.51 -0.40
C SER A 316 1.74 -62.50 -0.82
N LEU A 317 3.00 -62.06 -0.95
CA LEU A 317 4.15 -62.92 -1.23
C LEU A 317 4.41 -63.86 -0.06
N ALA A 318 4.32 -63.38 1.18
CA ALA A 318 4.44 -64.18 2.40
C ALA A 318 3.29 -65.19 2.56
N ALA A 319 2.08 -64.87 2.11
CA ALA A 319 0.94 -65.79 2.10
C ALA A 319 1.07 -66.87 1.01
N ASN A 320 1.72 -66.53 -0.12
CA ASN A 320 2.00 -67.44 -1.22
C ASN A 320 3.23 -68.33 -0.97
N SER A 321 4.18 -67.90 -0.14
CA SER A 321 5.23 -68.75 0.42
C SER A 321 4.69 -69.45 1.66
N SER A 322 4.41 -70.74 1.56
CA SER A 322 3.76 -71.60 2.57
C SER A 322 4.50 -71.76 3.92
N ASP A 323 5.43 -70.88 4.29
CA ASP A 323 6.41 -71.12 5.34
C ASP A 323 6.54 -69.96 6.35
N MET A 324 5.41 -69.41 6.79
CA MET A 324 5.37 -68.53 7.97
C MET A 324 4.90 -69.32 9.20
N ILE A 325 5.85 -69.79 10.01
CA ILE A 325 5.58 -70.35 11.34
C ILE A 325 5.37 -69.16 12.30
N LEU A 326 4.12 -68.76 12.51
CA LEU A 326 3.74 -67.81 13.57
C LEU A 326 3.01 -68.46 14.75
N CYS A 327 2.82 -69.77 14.73
CA CYS A 327 2.24 -70.50 15.86
C CYS A 327 3.13 -71.70 16.21
N GLU A 328 3.73 -71.67 17.40
CA GLU A 328 4.30 -72.86 18.03
C GLU A 328 3.14 -73.80 18.40
N VAL A 329 2.77 -74.68 17.48
CA VAL A 329 1.90 -75.82 17.78
C VAL A 329 2.78 -76.93 18.35
N ASP A 330 2.42 -77.47 19.52
CA ASP A 330 3.12 -78.62 20.10
C ASP A 330 2.85 -79.88 19.27
N VAL A 331 3.66 -80.06 18.23
CA VAL A 331 3.58 -81.16 17.28
C VAL A 331 3.64 -82.51 18.00
N LYS A 332 4.40 -82.61 19.11
CA LYS A 332 4.53 -83.86 19.88
C LYS A 332 3.25 -84.21 20.64
N ALA A 333 2.50 -83.23 21.12
CA ALA A 333 1.22 -83.48 21.76
C ALA A 333 0.15 -83.97 20.75
N LEU A 334 0.16 -83.42 19.54
CA LEU A 334 -0.77 -83.81 18.46
C LEU A 334 -0.44 -85.19 17.85
N GLU A 335 0.84 -85.54 17.74
CA GLU A 335 1.29 -86.86 17.30
C GLU A 335 0.88 -87.98 18.27
N ASN A 336 0.80 -87.68 19.57
CA ASN A 336 0.42 -88.66 20.62
C ASN A 336 -1.11 -88.77 20.84
N MET A 337 -1.92 -87.89 20.24
CA MET A 337 -3.38 -87.90 20.37
C MET A 337 -4.03 -89.03 19.55
N PRO A 338 -5.08 -89.71 20.04
CA PRO A 338 -5.86 -90.66 19.24
C PRO A 338 -6.35 -90.04 17.93
N ILE A 339 -6.35 -90.82 16.84
CA ILE A 339 -6.65 -90.30 15.50
C ILE A 339 -8.10 -89.75 15.41
N ASP A 340 -9.03 -90.38 16.12
CA ASP A 340 -10.44 -89.97 16.18
C ASP A 340 -10.61 -88.62 16.89
N GLU A 341 -9.81 -88.36 17.92
CA GLU A 341 -9.81 -87.09 18.66
C GLU A 341 -9.16 -85.97 17.83
N LEU A 342 -8.06 -86.26 17.13
CA LEU A 342 -7.41 -85.31 16.23
C LEU A 342 -8.32 -84.95 15.03
N GLN A 343 -9.04 -85.94 14.49
CA GLN A 343 -9.98 -85.71 13.39
C GLN A 343 -11.16 -84.83 13.81
N ARG A 344 -11.73 -85.06 15.01
CA ARG A 344 -12.77 -84.18 15.57
C ARG A 344 -12.25 -82.76 15.81
N LEU A 345 -11.05 -82.63 16.36
CA LEU A 345 -10.44 -81.33 16.61
C LEU A 345 -10.18 -80.55 15.31
N VAL A 346 -9.69 -81.21 14.26
CA VAL A 346 -9.53 -80.59 12.93
C VAL A 346 -10.88 -80.17 12.36
N GLN A 347 -11.94 -80.97 12.55
CA GLN A 347 -13.29 -80.63 12.11
C GLN A 347 -13.86 -79.42 12.86
N ASP A 348 -13.71 -79.38 14.19
CA ASP A 348 -14.15 -78.24 15.01
C ASP A 348 -13.40 -76.95 14.64
N LEU A 349 -12.10 -77.06 14.35
CA LEU A 349 -11.29 -75.92 13.88
C LEU A 349 -11.71 -75.48 12.47
N GLN A 350 -12.07 -76.42 11.59
CA GLN A 350 -12.57 -76.11 10.26
C GLN A 350 -13.91 -75.38 10.33
N GLU A 351 -14.87 -75.90 11.11
CA GLU A 351 -16.19 -75.26 11.27
C GLU A 351 -16.06 -73.86 11.87
N LYS A 352 -15.20 -73.67 12.87
CA LYS A 352 -14.93 -72.34 13.43
C LYS A 352 -14.30 -71.41 12.40
N TYR A 353 -13.30 -71.87 11.66
CA TYR A 353 -12.65 -71.08 10.61
C TYR A 353 -13.65 -70.66 9.54
N ASP A 354 -14.53 -71.56 9.10
CA ASP A 354 -15.53 -71.26 8.08
C ASP A 354 -16.55 -70.22 8.61
N ILE A 355 -16.96 -70.31 9.88
CA ILE A 355 -17.81 -69.31 10.53
C ILE A 355 -17.11 -67.95 10.60
N ASP A 356 -15.89 -67.87 11.13
CA ASP A 356 -15.16 -66.59 11.21
C ASP A 356 -14.89 -66.01 9.83
N SER A 357 -14.59 -66.86 8.84
CA SER A 357 -14.33 -66.45 7.46
C SER A 357 -15.56 -65.86 6.81
N SER A 358 -16.74 -66.44 7.05
CA SER A 358 -17.99 -65.85 6.56
C SER A 358 -18.28 -64.50 7.20
N PHE A 359 -18.06 -64.36 8.52
CA PHE A 359 -18.27 -63.11 9.23
C PHE A 359 -17.33 -61.99 8.77
N VAL A 360 -16.03 -62.30 8.63
CA VAL A 360 -15.03 -61.35 8.11
C VAL A 360 -15.38 -60.97 6.67
N HIS A 361 -15.83 -61.91 5.86
CA HIS A 361 -16.26 -61.63 4.48
C HIS A 361 -17.46 -60.67 4.42
N ASP A 362 -18.47 -60.88 5.26
CA ASP A 362 -19.63 -59.98 5.34
C ASP A 362 -19.21 -58.56 5.76
N GLN A 363 -18.26 -58.44 6.70
CA GLN A 363 -17.70 -57.15 7.12
C GLN A 363 -16.80 -56.50 6.06
N GLU A 364 -16.07 -57.27 5.26
CA GLU A 364 -15.32 -56.75 4.12
C GLU A 364 -16.26 -56.19 3.06
N GLN A 365 -17.40 -56.85 2.82
CA GLN A 365 -18.43 -56.33 1.94
C GLN A 365 -19.05 -55.04 2.49
N GLU A 366 -19.23 -54.92 3.80
CA GLU A 366 -19.67 -53.68 4.45
C GLU A 366 -18.66 -52.53 4.26
N LEU A 367 -17.36 -52.79 4.34
CA LEU A 367 -16.33 -51.79 4.00
C LEU A 367 -16.46 -51.31 2.56
N GLU A 368 -16.65 -52.22 1.59
CA GLU A 368 -16.85 -51.84 0.18
C GLU A 368 -18.09 -50.95 0.00
N TYR A 369 -19.19 -51.26 0.70
CA TYR A 369 -20.39 -50.41 0.67
C TYR A 369 -20.13 -49.03 1.27
N LYS A 370 -19.36 -48.94 2.36
CA LYS A 370 -19.00 -47.67 3.00
C LYS A 370 -18.05 -46.84 2.15
N GLU A 371 -17.07 -47.44 1.49
CA GLU A 371 -16.17 -46.76 0.56
C GLU A 371 -16.97 -46.13 -0.59
N LYS A 372 -17.93 -46.88 -1.15
CA LYS A 372 -18.82 -46.37 -2.19
C LYS A 372 -19.74 -45.25 -1.69
N ALA A 373 -20.23 -45.34 -0.46
CA ALA A 373 -21.03 -44.28 0.15
C ALA A 373 -20.22 -42.99 0.34
N ILE A 374 -18.96 -43.11 0.76
CA ILE A 374 -18.02 -41.98 0.88
C ILE A 374 -17.78 -41.34 -0.50
N GLU A 375 -17.56 -42.13 -1.55
CA GLU A 375 -17.40 -41.63 -2.92
C GLU A 375 -18.66 -40.89 -3.41
N ASP A 376 -19.84 -41.45 -3.17
CA ASP A 376 -21.12 -40.83 -3.51
C ASP A 376 -21.34 -39.51 -2.74
N LEU A 377 -20.99 -39.44 -1.45
CA LEU A 377 -21.08 -38.22 -0.65
C LEU A 377 -20.10 -37.14 -1.13
N GLN A 378 -18.86 -37.51 -1.45
CA GLN A 378 -17.88 -36.60 -2.04
C GLN A 378 -18.37 -36.01 -3.36
N ASN A 379 -18.91 -36.85 -4.24
CA ASN A 379 -19.48 -36.42 -5.52
C ASN A 379 -20.67 -35.48 -5.33
N LYS A 380 -21.52 -35.73 -4.32
CA LYS A 380 -22.65 -34.83 -3.98
C LYS A 380 -22.17 -33.48 -3.46
N ILE A 381 -21.15 -33.45 -2.60
CA ILE A 381 -20.55 -32.20 -2.09
C ILE A 381 -20.03 -31.34 -3.26
N HIS A 382 -19.40 -31.96 -4.26
CA HIS A 382 -18.88 -31.25 -5.43
C HIS A 382 -19.98 -30.63 -6.33
N GLN A 383 -21.24 -31.08 -6.18
CA GLN A 383 -22.38 -30.64 -7.00
C GLN A 383 -23.40 -29.81 -6.20
N ALA A 384 -23.24 -29.69 -4.88
CA ALA A 384 -24.21 -29.07 -3.98
C ALA A 384 -24.00 -27.56 -3.80
N SER A 385 -25.07 -26.85 -3.45
CA SER A 385 -25.05 -25.44 -3.04
C SER A 385 -24.67 -25.25 -1.57
N ASP A 386 -24.14 -24.08 -1.20
CA ASP A 386 -23.50 -23.76 0.10
C ASP A 386 -24.22 -24.24 1.37
N GLN A 387 -25.56 -24.25 1.40
CA GLN A 387 -26.32 -24.68 2.59
C GLN A 387 -26.38 -26.20 2.75
N ASP A 388 -26.31 -26.96 1.65
CA ASP A 388 -26.36 -28.43 1.64
C ASP A 388 -24.97 -29.04 1.82
N VAL A 389 -23.92 -28.29 1.45
CA VAL A 389 -22.51 -28.70 1.62
C VAL A 389 -22.21 -29.00 3.10
N ILE A 390 -22.65 -28.16 4.03
CA ILE A 390 -22.39 -28.34 5.47
C ILE A 390 -23.00 -29.65 6.00
N ASN A 391 -24.23 -29.97 5.59
CA ASN A 391 -24.89 -31.21 6.03
C ASN A 391 -24.21 -32.44 5.41
N LEU A 392 -23.85 -32.37 4.12
CA LEU A 392 -23.17 -33.46 3.43
C LEU A 392 -21.74 -33.68 3.95
N GLU A 393 -21.04 -32.61 4.37
CA GLU A 393 -19.73 -32.70 5.02
C GLU A 393 -19.82 -33.38 6.39
N MET A 394 -20.89 -33.13 7.15
CA MET A 394 -21.16 -33.82 8.41
C MET A 394 -21.43 -35.32 8.18
N GLU A 395 -22.29 -35.66 7.22
CA GLU A 395 -22.53 -37.06 6.83
C GLU A 395 -21.25 -37.75 6.31
N LEU A 396 -20.41 -37.04 5.55
CA LEU A 396 -19.13 -37.56 5.08
C LEU A 396 -18.16 -37.83 6.22
N ALA A 397 -18.14 -36.99 7.25
CA ALA A 397 -17.30 -37.19 8.43
C ALA A 397 -17.74 -38.42 9.22
N ASP A 398 -19.03 -38.55 9.51
CA ASP A 398 -19.59 -39.70 10.22
C ASP A 398 -19.30 -41.02 9.47
N GLU A 399 -19.46 -41.02 8.14
CA GLU A 399 -19.28 -42.23 7.35
C GLU A 399 -17.80 -42.63 7.20
N LYS A 400 -16.89 -41.65 7.17
CA LYS A 400 -15.43 -41.88 7.25
C LYS A 400 -15.03 -42.46 8.60
N ASP A 401 -15.59 -41.97 9.71
CA ASP A 401 -15.30 -42.48 11.04
C ASP A 401 -15.77 -43.94 11.17
N LEU A 402 -16.98 -44.26 10.70
CA LEU A 402 -17.49 -45.63 10.68
C LEU A 402 -16.64 -46.56 9.81
N TYR A 403 -16.19 -46.09 8.64
CA TYR A 403 -15.27 -46.84 7.79
C TYR A 403 -13.95 -47.12 8.51
N GLN A 404 -13.37 -46.11 9.15
CA GLN A 404 -12.11 -46.25 9.88
C GLN A 404 -12.24 -47.26 11.03
N MET A 405 -13.29 -47.14 11.86
CA MET A 405 -13.54 -48.06 12.97
C MET A 405 -13.71 -49.52 12.50
N LEU A 406 -14.46 -49.72 11.42
CA LEU A 406 -14.67 -51.06 10.84
C LEU A 406 -13.37 -51.63 10.28
N ASN A 407 -12.57 -50.82 9.57
CA ASN A 407 -11.30 -51.23 9.00
C ASN A 407 -10.27 -51.59 10.07
N GLU A 408 -10.15 -50.79 11.13
CA GLU A 408 -9.27 -51.08 12.26
C GLU A 408 -9.62 -52.42 12.95
N SER A 409 -10.92 -52.70 13.11
CA SER A 409 -11.40 -53.99 13.62
C SER A 409 -11.06 -55.14 12.66
N LEU A 410 -11.26 -54.94 11.35
CA LEU A 410 -11.02 -55.95 10.33
C LEU A 410 -9.54 -56.31 10.18
N VAL A 411 -8.62 -55.37 10.35
CA VAL A 411 -7.17 -55.68 10.36
C VAL A 411 -6.83 -56.73 11.42
N GLY A 412 -7.37 -56.58 12.64
CA GLY A 412 -7.21 -57.55 13.71
C GLY A 412 -7.85 -58.91 13.38
N GLN A 413 -9.05 -58.89 12.80
CA GLN A 413 -9.77 -60.10 12.42
C GLN A 413 -9.11 -60.86 11.27
N ARG A 414 -8.63 -60.18 10.22
CA ARG A 414 -7.84 -60.74 9.12
C ARG A 414 -6.60 -61.47 9.63
N ARG A 415 -5.88 -60.84 10.57
CA ARG A 415 -4.71 -61.45 11.22
C ARG A 415 -5.09 -62.72 11.99
N ASN A 416 -6.18 -62.67 12.77
CA ASN A 416 -6.66 -63.84 13.51
C ASN A 416 -7.11 -64.96 12.57
N LEU A 417 -7.76 -64.63 11.45
CA LEU A 417 -8.19 -65.58 10.45
C LEU A 417 -7.00 -66.28 9.78
N LEU A 418 -5.96 -65.53 9.43
CA LEU A 418 -4.72 -66.06 8.89
C LEU A 418 -4.03 -67.01 9.89
N GLN A 419 -4.00 -66.65 11.17
CA GLN A 419 -3.47 -67.50 12.24
C GLN A 419 -4.26 -68.80 12.38
N ARG A 420 -5.61 -68.73 12.40
CA ARG A 420 -6.48 -69.91 12.44
C ARG A 420 -6.31 -70.80 11.21
N GLN A 421 -6.14 -70.20 10.03
CA GLN A 421 -5.87 -70.92 8.79
C GLN A 421 -4.54 -71.69 8.86
N ASN A 422 -3.49 -71.07 9.38
CA ASN A 422 -2.18 -71.69 9.53
C ASN A 422 -2.21 -72.83 10.56
N LEU A 423 -2.87 -72.60 11.69
CA LEU A 423 -3.08 -73.64 12.72
C LEU A 423 -3.85 -74.83 12.13
N LEU A 424 -4.96 -74.57 11.43
CA LEU A 424 -5.74 -75.58 10.73
C LEU A 424 -4.90 -76.36 9.71
N LYS A 425 -4.09 -75.68 8.89
CA LYS A 425 -3.17 -76.32 7.93
C LYS A 425 -2.18 -77.24 8.64
N GLN A 426 -1.55 -76.79 9.73
CA GLN A 426 -0.61 -77.61 10.51
C GLN A 426 -1.29 -78.86 11.10
N HIS A 427 -2.49 -78.72 11.68
CA HIS A 427 -3.24 -79.85 12.23
C HIS A 427 -3.71 -80.83 11.14
N LYS A 428 -4.11 -80.33 9.96
CA LYS A 428 -4.42 -81.17 8.79
C LYS A 428 -3.20 -81.92 8.29
N THR A 429 -2.04 -81.28 8.21
CA THR A 429 -0.78 -81.92 7.80
C THR A 429 -0.41 -83.06 8.75
N ILE A 430 -0.52 -82.85 10.06
CA ILE A 430 -0.26 -83.90 11.07
C ILE A 430 -1.30 -85.04 10.97
N LEU A 431 -2.58 -84.72 10.79
CA LEU A 431 -3.62 -85.72 10.58
C LEU A 431 -3.36 -86.59 9.33
N LEU A 432 -2.97 -85.96 8.22
CA LEU A 432 -2.63 -86.64 6.97
C LEU A 432 -1.39 -87.54 7.12
N GLN A 433 -0.38 -87.07 7.86
CA GLN A 433 0.80 -87.87 8.23
C GLN A 433 0.41 -89.10 9.06
N LYS A 434 -0.50 -88.96 10.04
CA LYS A 434 -1.00 -90.10 10.85
C LYS A 434 -1.89 -91.07 10.07
N GLN A 435 -2.57 -90.61 9.03
CA GLN A 435 -3.37 -91.45 8.13
C GLN A 435 -2.52 -92.18 7.06
N GLY A 436 -1.18 -92.04 7.10
CA GLY A 436 -0.26 -92.76 6.23
C GLY A 436 -0.15 -92.20 4.82
N GLN A 437 -0.61 -90.97 4.58
CA GLN A 437 -0.43 -90.29 3.29
C GLN A 437 0.93 -89.58 3.30
N THR A 438 1.79 -89.90 2.33
CA THR A 438 3.09 -89.25 2.18
C THR A 438 2.89 -87.82 1.67
N VAL A 439 2.99 -86.85 2.57
CA VAL A 439 3.18 -85.45 2.19
C VAL A 439 4.56 -85.36 1.56
N VAL A 440 4.60 -85.04 0.25
CA VAL A 440 5.86 -84.72 -0.43
C VAL A 440 6.42 -83.51 0.30
N ASN A 441 7.48 -83.71 1.08
CA ASN A 441 8.29 -82.60 1.60
C ASN A 441 8.83 -81.86 0.37
N GLU A 442 8.29 -80.66 0.10
CA GLU A 442 9.05 -79.71 -0.68
C GLU A 442 10.40 -79.48 0.02
N PRO A 443 11.51 -79.44 -0.72
CA PRO A 443 12.82 -79.22 -0.13
C PRO A 443 12.78 -77.90 0.64
N GLU A 444 13.48 -77.83 1.78
CA GLU A 444 13.69 -76.63 2.58
C GLU A 444 14.20 -75.47 1.69
N ALA A 445 13.28 -74.78 1.03
CA ALA A 445 13.54 -73.50 0.41
C ALA A 445 13.92 -72.58 1.56
N ALA A 446 15.05 -71.88 1.42
CA ALA A 446 15.57 -70.98 2.45
C ALA A 446 14.42 -70.18 3.07
N LYS A 447 14.13 -70.45 4.35
CA LYS A 447 13.13 -69.71 5.13
C LYS A 447 13.56 -68.25 5.19
N ILE A 448 13.00 -67.43 4.32
CA ILE A 448 13.18 -65.99 4.37
C ILE A 448 12.12 -65.47 5.35
N ASP A 449 12.53 -65.23 6.59
CA ASP A 449 11.67 -64.55 7.56
C ASP A 449 11.53 -63.07 7.17
N LEU A 450 10.37 -62.73 6.60
CA LEU A 450 10.00 -61.36 6.23
C LEU A 450 9.43 -60.57 7.42
N GLY A 451 9.20 -61.20 8.57
CA GLY A 451 8.68 -60.59 9.80
C GLY A 451 9.46 -59.35 10.28
N PRO A 452 10.80 -59.36 10.38
CA PRO A 452 11.55 -58.18 10.80
C PRO A 452 11.46 -57.00 9.83
N ILE A 453 11.34 -57.26 8.52
CA ILE A 453 11.17 -56.21 7.49
C ILE A 453 9.76 -55.63 7.57
N LEU A 454 8.74 -56.47 7.75
CA LEU A 454 7.35 -56.03 7.95
C LEU A 454 7.20 -55.18 9.21
N LEU A 455 7.80 -55.60 10.33
CA LEU A 455 7.81 -54.82 11.57
C LEU A 455 8.53 -53.47 11.43
N GLN A 456 9.67 -53.43 10.71
CA GLN A 456 10.36 -52.17 10.42
C GLN A 456 9.52 -51.25 9.53
N THR A 457 8.87 -51.79 8.50
CA THR A 457 8.02 -51.03 7.57
C THR A 457 6.80 -50.46 8.30
N GLU A 458 6.19 -51.25 9.18
CA GLU A 458 5.04 -50.84 9.98
C GLU A 458 5.41 -49.76 11.02
N ASN A 459 6.59 -49.85 11.62
CA ASN A 459 7.10 -48.83 12.53
C ASN A 459 7.39 -47.50 11.79
N LEU A 460 8.06 -47.57 10.63
CA LEU A 460 8.28 -46.38 9.79
C LEU A 460 6.95 -45.74 9.34
N ARG A 461 5.95 -46.54 8.96
CA ARG A 461 4.61 -46.06 8.61
C ARG A 461 3.96 -45.34 9.80
N GLN A 462 4.07 -45.90 11.00
CA GLN A 462 3.49 -45.30 12.20
C GLN A 462 4.15 -43.96 12.54
N ILE A 463 5.48 -43.86 12.43
CA ILE A 463 6.22 -42.60 12.63
C ILE A 463 5.79 -41.56 11.59
N GLN A 464 5.77 -41.92 10.31
CA GLN A 464 5.38 -41.01 9.22
C GLN A 464 3.91 -40.57 9.34
N SER A 465 3.02 -41.44 9.80
CA SER A 465 1.62 -41.08 10.08
C SER A 465 1.51 -40.07 11.22
N GLN A 466 2.31 -40.20 12.28
CA GLN A 466 2.33 -39.23 13.38
C GLN A 466 2.89 -37.88 12.93
N ASP A 467 3.95 -37.89 12.12
CA ASP A 467 4.54 -36.67 11.57
C ASP A 467 3.57 -35.97 10.61
N LEU A 468 2.79 -36.73 9.83
CA LEU A 468 1.71 -36.20 9.00
C LEU A 468 0.64 -35.51 9.83
N GLN A 469 0.15 -36.15 10.90
CA GLN A 469 -0.87 -35.56 11.78
C GLN A 469 -0.39 -34.24 12.43
N LYS A 470 0.86 -34.20 12.87
CA LYS A 470 1.46 -32.96 13.41
C LYS A 470 1.53 -31.87 12.35
N LEU A 471 1.98 -32.22 11.15
CA LEU A 471 2.09 -31.28 10.04
C LEU A 471 0.72 -30.75 9.59
N GLU A 472 -0.31 -31.60 9.55
CA GLU A 472 -1.68 -31.20 9.24
C GLU A 472 -2.24 -30.24 10.28
N HIS A 473 -1.97 -30.50 11.57
CA HIS A 473 -2.36 -29.57 12.63
C HIS A 473 -1.65 -28.22 12.51
N GLU A 474 -0.35 -28.20 12.22
CA GLU A 474 0.40 -26.96 11.95
C GLU A 474 -0.15 -26.19 10.73
N ILE A 475 -0.57 -26.91 9.68
CA ILE A 475 -1.19 -26.32 8.48
C ILE A 475 -2.52 -25.65 8.84
N GLU A 476 -3.35 -26.29 9.65
CA GLU A 476 -4.64 -25.76 10.09
C GLU A 476 -4.47 -24.52 10.99
N GLN A 477 -3.49 -24.56 11.91
CA GLN A 477 -3.12 -23.39 12.71
C GLN A 477 -2.61 -22.22 11.86
N MET A 478 -1.80 -22.49 10.83
CA MET A 478 -1.33 -21.44 9.92
C MET A 478 -2.44 -20.88 9.05
N HIS A 479 -3.38 -21.71 8.57
CA HIS A 479 -4.55 -21.26 7.82
C HIS A 479 -5.39 -20.28 8.64
N SER A 480 -5.79 -20.67 9.85
CA SER A 480 -6.55 -19.78 10.74
C SER A 480 -5.78 -18.49 11.09
N GLY A 481 -4.46 -18.58 11.30
CA GLY A 481 -3.61 -17.41 11.50
C GLY A 481 -3.54 -16.47 10.29
N ILE A 482 -3.46 -17.02 9.08
CA ILE A 482 -3.45 -16.24 7.83
C ILE A 482 -4.81 -15.56 7.60
N GLU A 483 -5.91 -16.27 7.84
CA GLU A 483 -7.27 -15.71 7.69
C GLU A 483 -7.50 -14.53 8.65
N LEU A 484 -7.09 -14.68 9.92
CA LEU A 484 -7.15 -13.58 10.90
C LEU A 484 -6.28 -12.39 10.46
N ALA A 485 -5.07 -12.64 9.96
CA ALA A 485 -4.18 -11.60 9.48
C ALA A 485 -4.72 -10.90 8.22
N GLN A 486 -5.35 -11.63 7.29
CA GLN A 486 -6.06 -11.08 6.14
C GLN A 486 -7.20 -10.16 6.58
N GLY A 487 -8.06 -10.62 7.48
CA GLY A 487 -9.15 -9.78 8.01
C GLY A 487 -8.66 -8.53 8.72
N MET A 488 -7.54 -8.61 9.46
CA MET A 488 -6.91 -7.44 10.06
C MET A 488 -6.38 -6.47 9.00
N ILE A 489 -5.69 -6.95 7.96
CA ILE A 489 -5.18 -6.13 6.86
C ILE A 489 -6.31 -5.44 6.10
N ASP A 490 -7.43 -6.14 5.84
CA ASP A 490 -8.59 -5.58 5.16
C ASP A 490 -9.24 -4.46 5.98
N ASN A 491 -9.37 -4.65 7.29
CA ASN A 491 -9.86 -3.60 8.19
C ASN A 491 -8.91 -2.39 8.21
N HIS A 492 -7.60 -2.60 8.32
CA HIS A 492 -6.62 -1.49 8.30
C HIS A 492 -6.62 -0.75 6.95
N ASN A 493 -6.81 -1.46 5.83
CA ASN A 493 -6.97 -0.85 4.52
C ASN A 493 -8.21 0.05 4.47
N HIS A 494 -9.34 -0.41 5.00
CA HIS A 494 -10.56 0.38 5.06
C HIS A 494 -10.38 1.64 5.92
N ASP A 495 -9.77 1.50 7.10
CA ASP A 495 -9.49 2.62 8.01
C ASP A 495 -8.56 3.65 7.34
N LEU A 496 -7.52 3.19 6.62
CA LEU A 496 -6.62 4.06 5.86
C LEU A 496 -7.36 4.81 4.74
N GLU A 497 -8.26 4.15 4.03
CA GLU A 497 -9.06 4.80 2.98
C GLU A 497 -9.96 5.89 3.56
N GLN A 498 -10.61 5.62 4.71
CA GLN A 498 -11.41 6.62 5.41
C GLN A 498 -10.54 7.81 5.87
N GLN A 499 -9.38 7.55 6.48
CA GLN A 499 -8.47 8.60 6.92
C GLN A 499 -7.97 9.45 5.76
N GLN A 500 -7.72 8.86 4.58
CA GLN A 500 -7.37 9.61 3.37
C GLN A 500 -8.49 10.53 2.89
N GLN A 501 -9.74 10.08 2.94
CA GLN A 501 -10.88 10.93 2.59
C GLN A 501 -11.06 12.08 3.57
N GLU A 502 -10.92 11.83 4.88
CA GLU A 502 -10.95 12.87 5.91
C GLU A 502 -9.82 13.90 5.72
N LEU A 503 -8.61 13.44 5.39
CA LEU A 503 -7.47 14.31 5.11
C LEU A 503 -7.73 15.21 3.91
N LYS A 504 -8.24 14.67 2.79
CA LYS A 504 -8.60 15.49 1.62
C LYS A 504 -9.63 16.56 1.96
N ALA A 505 -10.66 16.22 2.74
CA ALA A 505 -11.66 17.19 3.18
C ALA A 505 -11.02 18.28 4.07
N MET A 506 -10.09 17.92 4.95
CA MET A 506 -9.36 18.87 5.78
C MET A 506 -8.44 19.77 4.94
N GLU A 507 -7.75 19.23 3.93
CA GLU A 507 -6.90 19.99 3.00
C GLU A 507 -7.72 21.02 2.21
N GLU A 508 -8.89 20.64 1.68
CA GLU A 508 -9.79 21.56 0.99
C GLU A 508 -10.29 22.67 1.92
N ASN A 509 -10.65 22.34 3.15
CA ASN A 509 -11.11 23.32 4.14
C ASN A 509 -9.99 24.28 4.53
N LEU A 510 -8.77 23.77 4.73
CA LEU A 510 -7.59 24.58 5.01
C LEU A 510 -7.28 25.53 3.86
N LEU A 511 -7.36 25.07 2.61
CA LEU A 511 -7.14 25.92 1.43
C LEU A 511 -8.18 27.06 1.34
N LYS A 512 -9.46 26.75 1.57
CA LYS A 512 -10.54 27.76 1.63
C LYS A 512 -10.28 28.78 2.74
N LEU A 513 -9.93 28.31 3.94
CA LEU A 513 -9.68 29.19 5.08
C LEU A 513 -8.44 30.07 4.84
N ARG A 514 -7.35 29.49 4.34
CA ARG A 514 -6.11 30.22 4.02
C ARG A 514 -6.35 31.33 2.99
N THR A 515 -7.19 31.06 1.99
CA THR A 515 -7.58 32.06 0.98
C THR A 515 -8.43 33.17 1.60
N ALA A 516 -9.41 32.84 2.43
CA ALA A 516 -10.22 33.84 3.13
C ALA A 516 -9.36 34.70 4.09
N THR A 517 -8.43 34.09 4.81
CA THR A 517 -7.50 34.77 5.72
C THR A 517 -6.57 35.72 4.96
N SER A 518 -6.04 35.30 3.80
CA SER A 518 -5.16 36.15 2.98
C SER A 518 -5.92 37.33 2.37
N GLU A 519 -7.15 37.13 1.91
CA GLU A 519 -8.03 38.21 1.45
C GLU A 519 -8.33 39.21 2.58
N CYS A 520 -8.57 38.71 3.80
CA CYS A 520 -8.82 39.54 4.98
C CYS A 520 -7.60 40.40 5.32
N TRP A 521 -6.41 39.80 5.38
CA TRP A 521 -5.15 40.53 5.58
C TRP A 521 -4.86 41.53 4.47
N GLY A 522 -5.17 41.19 3.22
CA GLY A 522 -5.07 42.12 2.10
C GLY A 522 -5.94 43.37 2.30
N ARG A 523 -7.19 43.20 2.74
CA ARG A 523 -8.08 44.33 3.06
C ARG A 523 -7.57 45.15 4.25
N VAL A 524 -7.11 44.51 5.32
CA VAL A 524 -6.56 45.18 6.50
C VAL A 524 -5.35 46.03 6.12
N ASN A 525 -4.41 45.48 5.37
CA ASN A 525 -3.20 46.21 4.95
C ASN A 525 -3.56 47.41 4.06
N LEU A 526 -4.44 47.22 3.07
CA LEU A 526 -4.88 48.30 2.19
C LEU A 526 -5.64 49.40 2.96
N TYR A 527 -6.51 49.03 3.90
CA TYR A 527 -7.21 50.00 4.74
C TYR A 527 -6.23 50.77 5.64
N GLN A 528 -5.25 50.08 6.23
CA GLN A 528 -4.24 50.73 7.06
C GLN A 528 -3.38 51.71 6.26
N GLU A 529 -2.92 51.32 5.08
CA GLU A 529 -2.16 52.17 4.15
C GLU A 529 -2.95 53.40 3.70
N ALA A 530 -4.28 53.30 3.59
CA ALA A 530 -5.14 54.42 3.23
C ALA A 530 -5.45 55.36 4.41
N LEU A 531 -5.65 54.81 5.62
CA LEU A 531 -6.04 55.60 6.80
C LEU A 531 -4.87 56.40 7.39
N GLN A 532 -3.65 55.85 7.36
CA GLN A 532 -2.48 56.46 7.98
C GLN A 532 -2.14 57.85 7.39
N PRO A 533 -2.05 58.03 6.06
CA PRO A 533 -1.78 59.36 5.48
C PRO A 533 -2.90 60.36 5.72
N ILE A 534 -4.16 59.90 5.83
CA ILE A 534 -5.31 60.76 6.13
C ILE A 534 -5.21 61.27 7.58
N GLN A 535 -4.86 60.39 8.52
CA GLN A 535 -4.60 60.76 9.92
C GLN A 535 -3.47 61.78 10.00
N ASP A 536 -2.33 61.51 9.36
CA ASP A 536 -1.18 62.42 9.34
C ASP A 536 -1.57 63.80 8.77
N SER A 537 -2.37 63.84 7.69
CA SER A 537 -2.82 65.09 7.09
C SER A 537 -3.79 65.89 7.98
N LEU A 538 -4.65 65.22 8.76
CA LEU A 538 -5.56 65.85 9.71
C LEU A 538 -4.81 66.40 10.92
N ASP A 539 -3.80 65.67 11.41
CA ASP A 539 -2.95 66.12 12.50
C ASP A 539 -2.12 67.35 12.09
N ASP A 540 -1.57 67.36 10.87
CA ASP A 540 -0.91 68.52 10.27
C ASP A 540 -1.85 69.74 10.15
N LEU A 541 -3.10 69.52 9.71
CA LEU A 541 -4.11 70.58 9.62
C LEU A 541 -4.46 71.14 11.00
N ARG A 542 -4.64 70.27 12.01
CA ARG A 542 -4.90 70.68 13.40
C ARG A 542 -3.74 71.52 13.94
N GLN A 543 -2.50 71.09 13.72
CA GLN A 543 -1.30 71.87 14.11
C GLN A 543 -1.26 73.24 13.45
N LYS A 544 -1.53 73.33 12.14
CA LYS A 544 -1.54 74.60 11.41
C LYS A 544 -2.65 75.54 11.90
N LEU A 545 -3.86 75.01 12.15
CA LEU A 545 -4.96 75.79 12.72
C LEU A 545 -4.60 76.31 14.12
N GLN A 546 -3.94 75.50 14.94
CA GLN A 546 -3.49 75.91 16.28
C GLN A 546 -2.45 77.03 16.20
N ALA A 547 -1.47 76.92 15.29
CA ALA A 547 -0.49 77.98 15.04
C ALA A 547 -1.17 79.29 14.56
N MET A 548 -2.24 79.21 13.75
CA MET A 548 -3.01 80.38 13.34
C MET A 548 -3.77 81.04 14.49
N VAL A 549 -4.33 80.24 15.41
CA VAL A 549 -4.96 80.77 16.64
C VAL A 549 -3.94 81.48 17.51
N GLU A 550 -2.76 80.90 17.71
CA GLU A 550 -1.67 81.51 18.48
C GLU A 550 -1.20 82.83 17.85
N ALA A 551 -1.00 82.85 16.52
CA ALA A 551 -0.63 84.07 15.79
C ALA A 551 -1.72 85.16 15.87
N LEU A 552 -3.00 84.79 15.79
CA LEU A 552 -4.11 85.74 15.96
C LEU A 552 -4.23 86.24 17.40
N GLY A 553 -3.95 85.38 18.39
CA GLY A 553 -3.86 85.78 19.79
C GLY A 553 -2.79 86.86 20.00
N GLN A 554 -1.60 86.67 19.42
CA GLN A 554 -0.53 87.67 19.46
C GLN A 554 -0.91 88.98 18.75
N ILE A 555 -1.63 88.91 17.62
CA ILE A 555 -2.12 90.10 16.89
C ILE A 555 -3.17 90.84 17.71
N GLN A 556 -4.07 90.12 18.40
CA GLN A 556 -5.07 90.70 19.28
C GLN A 556 -4.45 91.31 20.52
N GLU A 557 -3.54 90.62 21.21
CA GLU A 557 -2.79 91.18 22.33
C GLU A 557 -2.02 92.44 21.90
N THR A 558 -1.33 92.40 20.76
CA THR A 558 -0.62 93.57 20.22
C THR A 558 -1.60 94.70 19.87
N GLY A 559 -2.76 94.37 19.31
CA GLY A 559 -3.84 95.33 19.03
C GLY A 559 -4.41 95.96 20.29
N ASP A 560 -4.64 95.19 21.34
CA ASP A 560 -5.14 95.63 22.64
C ASP A 560 -4.09 96.48 23.37
N TYR A 561 -2.81 96.10 23.33
CA TYR A 561 -1.69 96.92 23.80
C TYR A 561 -1.59 98.23 23.02
N GLN A 562 -1.79 98.21 21.71
CA GLN A 562 -1.82 99.43 20.89
C GLN A 562 -3.00 100.33 21.27
N LEU A 563 -4.21 99.77 21.44
CA LEU A 563 -5.38 100.54 21.89
C LEU A 563 -5.20 101.11 23.30
N GLN A 564 -4.59 100.36 24.22
CA GLN A 564 -4.29 100.81 25.58
C GLN A 564 -3.20 101.90 25.58
N ALA A 565 -2.13 101.72 24.80
CA ALA A 565 -1.08 102.72 24.63
C ALA A 565 -1.63 104.00 23.97
N ILE A 566 -2.52 103.87 22.99
CA ILE A 566 -3.24 105.00 22.37
C ILE A 566 -4.14 105.70 23.40
N ALA A 567 -4.85 104.96 24.25
CA ALA A 567 -5.67 105.53 25.32
C ALA A 567 -4.82 106.27 26.36
N GLN A 568 -3.66 105.73 26.73
CA GLN A 568 -2.70 106.37 27.62
C GLN A 568 -2.07 107.61 26.97
N MET A 569 -1.70 107.56 25.69
CA MET A 569 -1.20 108.72 24.93
C MET A 569 -2.26 109.82 24.80
N ARG A 570 -3.54 109.46 24.63
CA ARG A 570 -4.66 110.42 24.67
C ARG A 570 -4.79 111.07 26.05
N HIS A 571 -4.63 110.29 27.11
CA HIS A 571 -4.70 110.79 28.48
C HIS A 571 -3.54 111.74 28.81
N THR A 572 -2.30 111.41 28.42
CA THR A 572 -1.13 112.29 28.63
C THR A 572 -1.18 113.55 27.77
N LEU A 573 -1.68 113.49 26.54
CA LEU A 573 -1.92 114.67 25.71
C LEU A 573 -3.02 115.58 26.31
N LEU A 574 -4.10 115.00 26.86
CA LEU A 574 -5.14 115.75 27.57
C LEU A 574 -4.61 116.38 28.87
N ASP A 575 -3.77 115.68 29.63
CA ASP A 575 -3.10 116.21 30.83
C ASP A 575 -2.11 117.34 30.49
N LEU A 576 -1.36 117.22 29.37
CA LEU A 576 -0.44 118.26 28.91
C LEU A 576 -1.16 119.51 28.37
N LEU A 577 -2.30 119.35 27.69
CA LEU A 577 -3.13 120.46 27.21
C LEU A 577 -3.94 121.15 28.32
N SER A 578 -4.08 120.51 29.49
CA SER A 578 -4.83 121.03 30.63
C SER A 578 -3.95 121.66 31.71
N GLN A 579 -2.64 121.81 31.47
CA GLN A 579 -1.76 122.66 32.28
C GLN A 579 -1.82 124.11 31.79
N PRO A 580 -2.30 125.07 32.60
CA PRO A 580 -2.22 126.47 32.25
C PRO A 580 -0.80 126.99 32.46
N GLU A 581 -0.23 127.61 31.43
CA GLU A 581 0.92 128.51 31.57
C GLU A 581 0.63 129.55 32.65
N LEU A 582 1.46 129.58 33.70
CA LEU A 582 1.68 130.79 34.49
C LEU A 582 3.17 131.07 34.52
N LEU A 583 3.60 131.92 33.59
CA LEU A 583 4.82 132.72 33.73
C LEU A 583 4.47 134.06 34.41
N ALA A 584 5.29 134.43 35.41
CA ALA A 584 5.81 135.77 35.74
C ALA A 584 5.67 136.20 37.23
N SER A 585 6.68 135.89 38.04
CA SER A 585 7.54 136.84 38.80
C SER A 585 8.57 136.08 39.64
#